data_AF-A0A919N7U7-F1
#
_entry.id   AF-A0A919N7U7-F1
#
_cell.length_a   1.000
_cell.length_b   1.000
_cell.length_c   1.000
_cell.angle_alpha   90.00
_cell.angle_beta   90.00
_cell.angle_gamma   90.00
#
_symmetry.space_group_name_H-M   'P 1'
#
loop_
_entity.id
_entity.type
_entity.pdbx_description
1 polymer ?
#
loop_
_entity_poly.entity_id
_entity_poly.type
_entity_poly.pdbx_seq_one_letter_code
_entity_poly.pdbx_strand_id
1 'polypeptide(L)'
;MNRIFRLTPVLRARKAQEDAARGELFQSRAEIREAQALVKRRRLDLVGADAPTEGSARAMVAALVARQSLAAGVFGAQRMVTDAEEAEREKMAALTDAAKRRRAVEMLAERHAATVQAHDLRTDQANLDELAVTAKARNAARGVETPSSAEKNGSNA
;
A
#
# COMPACT_ATOMS: atom_id res chain seq x y z
N MET A 1 12.78 -28.06 7.59
CA MET A 1 12.19 -26.70 7.72
C MET A 1 10.76 -26.71 7.18
N ASN A 2 9.79 -26.05 7.82
CA ASN A 2 8.44 -25.87 7.23
C ASN A 2 8.53 -24.84 6.09
N ARG A 3 8.10 -25.22 4.87
CA ARG A 3 8.18 -24.39 3.65
C ARG A 3 7.02 -23.39 3.54
N ILE A 4 5.96 -23.58 4.31
CA ILE A 4 4.76 -22.76 4.23
C ILE A 4 4.87 -21.59 5.23
N PHE A 5 4.71 -20.37 4.70
CA PHE A 5 4.59 -19.19 5.55
C PHE A 5 3.26 -19.20 6.32
N ARG A 6 3.33 -19.47 7.62
CA ARG A 6 2.15 -19.65 8.49
C ARG A 6 1.26 -18.41 8.61
N LEU A 7 1.80 -17.22 8.36
CA LEU A 7 1.05 -15.95 8.42
C LEU A 7 0.47 -15.53 7.06
N THR A 8 0.43 -16.43 6.07
CA THR A 8 -0.23 -16.17 4.79
C THR A 8 -1.69 -15.70 4.94
N PRO A 9 -2.53 -16.29 5.82
CA PRO A 9 -3.89 -15.78 6.06
C PRO A 9 -3.89 -14.35 6.63
N VAL A 10 -2.95 -14.03 7.51
CA VAL A 10 -2.80 -12.69 8.10
C VAL A 10 -2.43 -11.67 7.02
N LEU A 11 -1.51 -12.01 6.11
CA LEU A 11 -1.13 -11.13 5.00
C LEU A 11 -2.34 -10.82 4.11
N ARG A 12 -3.17 -11.82 3.81
CA ARG A 12 -4.42 -11.63 3.06
C ARG A 12 -5.41 -10.73 3.80
N ALA A 13 -5.59 -10.95 5.10
CA ALA A 13 -6.46 -10.11 5.92
C ALA A 13 -5.96 -8.66 5.98
N ARG A 14 -4.65 -8.43 6.10
CA ARG A 14 -4.07 -7.08 6.10
C ARG A 14 -4.22 -6.37 4.77
N LYS A 15 -4.07 -7.10 3.65
CA LYS A 15 -4.36 -6.56 2.32
C LYS A 15 -5.82 -6.13 2.19
N ALA A 16 -6.76 -6.98 2.63
CA ALA A 16 -8.19 -6.64 2.61
C ALA A 16 -8.52 -5.41 3.49
N GLN A 17 -7.87 -5.27 4.64
CA GLN A 17 -8.02 -4.08 5.50
C GLN A 17 -7.49 -2.80 4.85
N GLU A 18 -6.34 -2.88 4.16
CA GLU A 18 -5.82 -1.74 3.39
C GLU A 18 -6.76 -1.37 2.24
N ASP A 19 -7.29 -2.36 1.52
CA ASP A 19 -8.22 -2.14 0.42
C ASP A 19 -9.54 -1.52 0.91
N ALA A 20 -10.05 -1.94 2.07
CA ALA A 20 -11.23 -1.33 2.71
C ALA A 20 -10.96 0.13 3.11
N ALA A 21 -9.83 0.42 3.77
CA ALA A 21 -9.44 1.78 4.13
C ALA A 21 -9.27 2.68 2.89
N ARG A 22 -8.77 2.12 1.77
CA ARG A 22 -8.68 2.83 0.50
C ARG A 22 -10.07 3.16 -0.07
N GLY A 23 -11.02 2.23 0.04
CA GLY A 23 -12.42 2.45 -0.32
C GLY A 23 -13.05 3.59 0.47
N GLU A 24 -12.86 3.60 1.80
CA GLU A 24 -13.35 4.68 2.67
C GLU A 24 -12.75 6.04 2.30
N LEU A 25 -11.45 6.10 1.97
CA LEU A 25 -10.81 7.34 1.51
C LEU A 25 -11.42 7.85 0.21
N PHE A 26 -11.70 6.96 -0.75
CA PHE A 26 -12.35 7.35 -2.00
C PHE A 26 -13.77 7.86 -1.79
N GLN A 27 -14.52 7.26 -0.88
CA GLN A 27 -15.84 7.73 -0.51
C GLN A 27 -15.76 9.13 0.12
N SER A 28 -14.86 9.35 1.09
CA SER A 28 -14.67 10.67 1.71
C SER A 28 -14.30 11.76 0.70
N ARG A 29 -13.48 11.43 -0.31
CA ARG A 29 -13.18 12.36 -1.42
C ARG A 29 -14.37 12.63 -2.34
N ALA A 30 -15.31 11.70 -2.45
CA ALA A 30 -16.57 11.96 -3.14
C ALA A 30 -17.44 12.92 -2.32
N GLU A 31 -17.55 12.72 -1.01
CA GLU A 31 -18.29 13.58 -0.09
C GLU A 31 -17.77 15.03 -0.10
N ILE A 32 -16.45 15.24 -0.13
CA ILE A 32 -15.85 16.58 -0.30
C ILE A 32 -16.33 17.23 -1.60
N ARG A 33 -16.32 16.49 -2.72
CA ARG A 33 -16.77 17.03 -4.02
C ARG A 33 -18.25 17.40 -4.00
N GLU A 34 -19.08 16.60 -3.33
CA GLU A 34 -20.50 16.90 -3.15
C GLU A 34 -20.72 18.14 -2.29
N ALA A 35 -19.99 18.28 -1.18
CA ALA A 35 -20.04 19.47 -0.33
C ALA A 35 -19.58 20.73 -1.08
N GLN A 36 -18.52 20.64 -1.89
CA GLN A 36 -18.05 21.73 -2.74
C GLN A 36 -19.09 22.12 -3.81
N ALA A 37 -19.77 21.14 -4.41
CA ALA A 37 -20.85 21.38 -5.35
C ALA A 37 -22.04 22.09 -4.67
N LEU A 38 -22.37 21.72 -3.43
CA LEU A 38 -23.37 22.41 -2.62
C LEU A 38 -22.98 23.87 -2.35
N VAL A 39 -21.73 24.14 -1.96
CA VAL A 39 -21.22 25.51 -1.78
C VAL A 39 -21.39 26.32 -3.07
N LYS A 40 -21.01 25.75 -4.22
CA LYS A 40 -21.16 26.41 -5.53
C LYS A 40 -22.62 26.77 -5.80
N ARG A 41 -23.54 25.82 -5.58
CA ARG A 41 -24.99 26.06 -5.75
C ARG A 41 -25.48 27.18 -4.85
N ARG A 42 -25.17 27.14 -3.54
CA ARG A 42 -25.59 28.18 -2.59
C ARG A 42 -25.02 29.55 -2.92
N ARG A 43 -23.79 29.61 -3.44
CA ARG A 43 -23.18 30.85 -3.94
C ARG A 43 -23.94 31.42 -5.14
N LEU A 44 -24.36 30.56 -6.08
CA LEU A 44 -25.16 31.00 -7.22
C LEU A 44 -26.51 31.54 -6.77
N ASP A 45 -27.18 30.86 -5.83
CA ASP A 45 -28.45 31.33 -5.24
C ASP A 45 -28.28 32.72 -4.59
N LEU A 46 -27.18 32.95 -3.86
CA LEU A 46 -26.88 34.23 -3.22
C LEU A 46 -26.54 35.36 -4.22
N VAL A 47 -25.82 35.03 -5.29
CA VAL A 47 -25.44 36.00 -6.33
C VAL A 47 -26.63 36.37 -7.20
N GLY A 48 -27.50 35.41 -7.52
CA GLY A 48 -28.72 35.63 -8.29
C GLY A 48 -29.88 36.23 -7.49
N ALA A 49 -29.70 36.49 -6.20
CA ALA A 49 -30.68 37.21 -5.40
C ALA A 49 -30.65 38.71 -5.75
N ASP A 50 -31.52 39.12 -6.66
CA ASP A 50 -31.65 40.51 -7.11
C ASP A 50 -32.22 41.43 -6.03
N ALA A 51 -31.93 42.73 -6.18
CA ALA A 51 -32.55 43.77 -5.37
C ALA A 51 -34.06 43.88 -5.69
N PRO A 52 -34.91 44.19 -4.69
CA PRO A 52 -36.33 44.35 -4.91
C PRO A 52 -36.59 45.49 -5.90
N THR A 53 -37.45 45.24 -6.89
CA THR A 53 -37.86 46.23 -7.91
C THR A 53 -38.83 47.27 -7.35
N GLU A 54 -39.54 46.94 -6.27
CA GLU A 54 -40.39 47.87 -5.53
C GLU A 54 -39.59 48.60 -4.44
N GLY A 55 -39.62 49.94 -4.47
CA GLY A 55 -38.91 50.80 -3.53
C GLY A 55 -39.53 50.92 -2.12
N SER A 56 -40.38 49.98 -1.70
CA SER A 56 -40.98 50.06 -0.37
C SER A 56 -39.98 49.64 0.72
N ALA A 57 -39.99 50.32 1.87
CA ALA A 57 -39.12 50.00 2.99
C ALA A 57 -39.29 48.54 3.46
N ARG A 58 -40.52 48.01 3.41
CA ARG A 58 -40.82 46.61 3.73
C ARG A 58 -40.18 45.64 2.73
N ALA A 59 -40.22 45.94 1.43
CA ALA A 59 -39.58 45.12 0.40
C ALA A 59 -38.05 45.11 0.56
N MET A 60 -37.44 46.26 0.87
CA MET A 60 -36.00 46.34 1.15
C MET A 60 -35.58 45.52 2.37
N VAL A 61 -36.33 45.60 3.48
CA VAL A 61 -36.05 44.80 4.69
C VAL A 61 -36.21 43.30 4.40
N ALA A 62 -37.26 42.90 3.68
CA ALA A 62 -37.48 41.50 3.31
C ALA A 62 -36.32 40.96 2.44
N ALA A 63 -35.87 41.72 1.45
CA ALA A 63 -34.74 41.36 0.61
C ALA A 63 -33.43 41.25 1.41
N LEU A 64 -33.19 42.17 2.36
CA LEU A 64 -32.02 42.12 3.23
C LEU A 64 -31.99 40.85 4.07
N VAL A 65 -33.11 40.50 4.71
CA VAL A 65 -33.24 39.28 5.53
C VAL A 65 -33.07 38.03 4.67
N ALA A 66 -33.69 37.99 3.47
CA ALA A 66 -33.52 36.88 2.55
C ALA A 66 -32.05 36.69 2.16
N ARG A 67 -31.34 37.78 1.83
CA ARG A 67 -29.92 37.75 1.50
C ARG A 67 -29.05 37.30 2.66
N GLN A 68 -29.35 37.73 3.89
CA GLN A 68 -28.66 37.27 5.09
C GLN A 68 -28.87 35.76 5.32
N SER A 69 -30.09 35.26 5.12
CA SER A 69 -30.38 33.82 5.20
C SER A 69 -29.61 33.01 4.15
N LEU A 70 -29.54 33.51 2.91
CA LEU A 70 -28.75 32.87 1.85
C LEU A 70 -27.25 32.88 2.17
N ALA A 71 -26.72 34.00 2.68
CA ALA A 71 -25.33 34.10 3.13
C ALA A 71 -25.02 33.11 4.25
N ALA A 72 -25.89 33.00 5.26
CA ALA A 72 -25.77 32.00 6.32
C ALA A 72 -25.78 30.57 5.75
N GLY A 73 -26.60 30.29 4.73
CA GLY A 73 -26.60 29.02 4.02
C GLY A 73 -25.29 28.70 3.30
N VAL A 74 -24.63 29.71 2.71
CA VAL A 74 -23.29 29.57 2.12
C VAL A 74 -22.25 29.24 3.19
N PHE A 75 -22.26 29.97 4.32
CA PHE A 75 -21.33 29.70 5.43
C PHE A 75 -21.51 28.29 6.01
N GLY A 76 -22.77 27.84 6.16
CA GLY A 76 -23.06 26.47 6.59
C GLY A 76 -22.50 25.43 5.64
N ALA A 77 -22.70 25.61 4.33
CA ALA A 77 -22.14 24.70 3.32
C ALA A 77 -20.61 24.70 3.30
N GLN A 78 -19.96 25.86 3.55
CA GLN A 78 -18.50 25.94 3.66
C GLN A 78 -17.98 25.15 4.86
N ARG A 79 -18.67 25.21 6.01
CA ARG A 79 -18.31 24.37 7.16
C ARG A 79 -18.41 22.88 6.85
N MET A 80 -19.44 22.45 6.13
CA MET A 80 -19.55 21.06 5.70
C MET A 80 -18.35 20.60 4.86
N VAL A 81 -17.77 21.48 4.02
CA VAL A 81 -16.54 21.16 3.29
C VAL A 81 -15.37 20.99 4.25
N THR A 82 -15.20 21.89 5.21
CA THR A 82 -14.14 21.79 6.22
C THR A 82 -14.26 20.52 7.06
N ASP A 83 -15.46 20.17 7.51
CA ASP A 83 -15.72 18.95 8.28
C ASP A 83 -15.41 17.69 7.44
N ALA A 84 -15.76 17.69 6.15
CA ALA A 84 -15.45 16.60 5.24
C ALA A 84 -13.93 16.48 4.96
N GLU A 85 -13.21 17.60 4.86
CA GLU A 85 -11.74 17.63 4.74
C GLU A 85 -11.03 17.17 6.03
N GLU A 86 -11.62 17.43 7.20
CA GLU A 86 -11.16 16.85 8.47
C GLU A 86 -11.32 15.33 8.48
N ALA A 87 -12.50 14.84 8.11
CA ALA A 87 -12.74 13.41 8.00
C ALA A 87 -11.80 12.72 6.98
N GLU A 88 -11.53 13.35 5.82
CA GLU A 88 -10.60 12.79 4.82
C GLU A 88 -9.19 12.62 5.36
N ARG A 89 -8.71 13.59 6.15
CA ARG A 89 -7.40 13.50 6.82
C ARG A 89 -7.33 12.30 7.77
N GLU A 90 -8.40 12.03 8.51
CA GLU A 90 -8.48 10.84 9.37
C GLU A 90 -8.46 9.54 8.55
N LYS A 91 -9.21 9.49 7.44
CA LYS A 91 -9.21 8.32 6.54
C LYS A 91 -7.86 8.09 5.87
N MET A 92 -7.16 9.16 5.49
CA MET A 92 -5.81 9.08 4.95
C MET A 92 -4.81 8.55 5.98
N ALA A 93 -4.92 8.97 7.24
CA ALA A 93 -4.11 8.44 8.33
C ALA A 93 -4.41 6.95 8.57
N ALA A 94 -5.68 6.54 8.54
CA ALA A 94 -6.09 5.14 8.68
C ALA A 94 -5.55 4.26 7.55
N LEU A 95 -5.60 4.72 6.29
CA LEU A 95 -5.01 4.01 5.15
C LEU A 95 -3.49 3.85 5.33
N THR A 96 -2.81 4.91 5.76
CA THR A 96 -1.36 4.88 6.01
C THR A 96 -0.99 3.86 7.08
N ASP A 97 -1.75 3.80 8.17
CA ASP A 97 -1.52 2.83 9.22
C ASP A 97 -1.82 1.38 8.78
N ALA A 98 -2.91 1.17 8.02
CA ALA A 98 -3.21 -0.13 7.42
C ALA A 98 -2.09 -0.62 6.49
N ALA A 99 -1.55 0.26 5.65
CA ALA A 99 -0.41 -0.05 4.77
C ALA A 99 0.86 -0.40 5.55
N LYS A 100 1.16 0.33 6.64
CA LYS A 100 2.30 0.01 7.54
C LYS A 100 2.16 -1.39 8.15
N ARG A 101 0.97 -1.72 8.67
CA ARG A 101 0.70 -3.04 9.27
C ARG A 101 0.82 -4.17 8.25
N ARG A 102 0.37 -3.97 7.00
CA ARG A 102 0.58 -4.93 5.91
C ARG A 102 2.07 -5.10 5.60
N ARG A 103 2.81 -4.01 5.44
CA ARG A 103 4.24 -4.04 5.10
C ARG A 103 5.06 -4.79 6.14
N ALA A 104 4.72 -4.64 7.43
CA ALA A 104 5.39 -5.39 8.49
C ALA A 104 5.27 -6.92 8.31
N VAL A 105 4.08 -7.42 7.94
CA VAL A 105 3.86 -8.86 7.69
C VAL A 105 4.53 -9.32 6.39
N GLU A 106 4.53 -8.46 5.38
CA GLU A 106 5.21 -8.73 4.10
C GLU A 106 6.72 -8.91 4.30
N MET A 107 7.36 -8.06 5.11
CA MET A 107 8.79 -8.23 5.46
C MET A 107 9.07 -9.55 6.20
N LEU A 108 8.14 -10.04 7.03
CA LEU A 108 8.27 -11.36 7.66
C LEU A 108 8.16 -12.49 6.63
N ALA A 109 7.29 -12.35 5.64
CA ALA A 109 7.16 -13.30 4.55
C ALA A 109 8.44 -13.34 3.69
N GLU A 110 9.00 -12.17 3.35
CA GLU A 110 10.27 -12.04 2.63
C GLU A 110 11.43 -12.73 3.39
N ARG A 111 11.55 -12.46 4.70
CA ARG A 111 12.57 -13.12 5.56
C ARG A 111 12.39 -14.64 5.63
N HIS A 112 11.14 -15.10 5.73
CA HIS A 112 10.86 -16.54 5.72
C HIS A 112 11.28 -17.19 4.40
N ALA A 113 10.93 -16.58 3.27
CA ALA A 113 11.32 -17.06 1.94
C ALA A 113 12.85 -17.14 1.80
N ALA A 114 13.56 -16.10 2.23
CA ALA A 114 15.03 -16.10 2.23
C ALA A 114 15.61 -17.22 3.11
N THR A 115 15.00 -17.51 4.25
CA THR A 115 15.46 -18.58 5.16
C THR A 115 15.21 -19.97 4.54
N VAL A 116 14.08 -20.17 3.87
CA VAL A 116 13.78 -21.41 3.14
C VAL A 116 14.79 -21.63 2.01
N GLN A 117 15.04 -20.60 1.20
CA GLN A 117 16.03 -20.68 0.13
C GLN A 117 17.44 -20.98 0.65
N ALA A 118 17.86 -20.33 1.73
CA ALA A 118 19.16 -20.59 2.35
C ALA A 118 19.27 -21.99 2.98
N HIS A 119 18.16 -22.57 3.42
CA HIS A 119 18.13 -23.96 3.87
C HIS A 119 18.26 -24.91 2.68
N ASP A 120 17.48 -24.68 1.61
CA ASP A 120 17.52 -25.52 0.41
C ASP A 120 18.92 -25.54 -0.23
N LEU A 121 19.55 -24.37 -0.39
CA LEU A 121 20.94 -24.27 -0.88
C LEU A 121 21.95 -25.04 -0.01
N ARG A 122 21.78 -25.01 1.32
CA ARG A 122 22.66 -25.76 2.24
C ARG A 122 22.45 -27.26 2.12
N THR A 123 21.20 -27.71 1.99
CA THR A 123 20.89 -29.13 1.78
C THR A 123 21.44 -29.61 0.44
N ASP A 124 21.29 -28.82 -0.62
CA ASP A 124 21.82 -29.16 -1.95
C ASP A 124 23.35 -29.23 -1.94
N GLN A 125 24.03 -28.29 -1.29
CA GLN A 125 25.49 -28.33 -1.14
C GLN A 125 25.95 -29.57 -0.37
N ALA A 126 25.29 -29.90 0.75
CA ALA A 126 25.63 -31.10 1.53
C ALA A 126 25.47 -32.39 0.70
N ASN A 127 24.40 -32.48 -0.10
CA ASN A 127 24.19 -33.61 -0.99
C ASN A 127 25.29 -33.71 -2.08
N LEU A 128 25.72 -32.58 -2.65
CA LEU A 128 26.82 -32.55 -3.62
C LEU A 128 28.15 -32.99 -3.00
N ASP A 129 28.42 -32.55 -1.77
CA ASP A 129 29.64 -32.92 -1.04
C ASP A 129 29.65 -34.43 -0.74
N GLU A 130 28.51 -35.00 -0.32
CA GLU A 130 28.37 -36.45 -0.12
C GLU A 130 28.58 -37.25 -1.42
N LEU A 131 28.02 -36.80 -2.54
CA LEU A 131 28.24 -37.42 -3.86
C LEU A 131 29.71 -37.33 -4.28
N ALA A 132 30.38 -36.21 -4.04
CA ALA A 132 31.79 -36.03 -4.33
C ALA A 132 32.68 -36.96 -3.49
N VAL A 133 32.41 -37.08 -2.18
CA VAL A 133 33.13 -37.98 -1.27
C VAL A 133 32.92 -39.44 -1.68
N THR A 134 31.68 -39.85 -1.96
CA THR A 134 31.38 -41.23 -2.39
C THR A 134 31.96 -41.57 -3.76
N ALA A 135 31.97 -40.64 -4.71
CA ALA A 135 32.61 -40.82 -6.01
C ALA A 135 34.14 -40.97 -5.87
N LYS A 136 34.79 -40.12 -5.06
CA LYS A 136 36.23 -40.22 -4.77
C LYS A 136 36.58 -41.56 -4.12
N ALA A 137 35.83 -41.98 -3.11
CA ALA A 137 36.03 -43.27 -2.45
C ALA A 137 35.89 -44.45 -3.43
N ARG A 138 34.89 -44.39 -4.32
CA ARG A 138 34.68 -45.41 -5.36
C ARG A 138 35.82 -45.47 -6.37
N ASN A 139 36.34 -44.33 -6.81
CA ASN A 139 37.47 -44.27 -7.74
C ASN A 139 38.76 -44.80 -7.11
N ALA A 140 39.00 -44.49 -5.82
CA ALA A 140 40.12 -45.04 -5.06
C ALA A 140 40.01 -46.56 -4.91
N ALA A 141 38.83 -47.09 -4.60
CA ALA A 141 38.59 -48.53 -4.48
C ALA A 141 38.71 -49.29 -5.82
N ARG A 142 38.48 -48.61 -6.95
CA ARG A 142 38.65 -49.17 -8.30
C ARG A 142 40.10 -49.20 -8.79
N GLY A 143 41.05 -48.69 -8.01
CA GLY A 143 42.47 -48.71 -8.38
C GLY A 143 42.78 -47.93 -9.66
N VAL A 144 42.04 -46.86 -9.95
CA VAL A 144 42.39 -45.96 -11.06
C VAL A 144 43.57 -45.12 -10.59
N GLU A 145 44.79 -45.63 -10.82
CA GLU A 145 46.00 -44.81 -10.86
C GLU A 145 45.78 -43.73 -11.92
N THR A 146 45.49 -42.51 -11.48
CA THR A 146 45.70 -41.34 -12.35
C THR A 146 47.18 -41.36 -12.74
N PRO A 147 47.53 -41.44 -14.04
CA PRO A 147 48.92 -41.42 -14.43
C PRO A 147 49.51 -40.10 -13.97
N SER A 148 50.42 -40.22 -13.00
CA SER A 148 51.27 -39.15 -12.51
C SER A 148 51.97 -38.52 -13.72
N SER A 149 51.78 -37.21 -13.89
CA SER A 149 52.56 -36.37 -14.79
C SER A 149 54.01 -36.28 -14.30
N ALA A 150 54.74 -37.39 -14.44
CA ALA A 150 56.14 -37.53 -14.05
C ALA A 150 56.84 -38.46 -15.05
N GLU A 151 57.02 -38.01 -16.29
CA GLU A 151 58.07 -38.53 -17.19
C GLU A 151 58.25 -37.60 -18.40
N LYS A 152 58.89 -36.45 -18.17
CA LYS A 152 59.68 -35.75 -19.20
C LYS A 152 60.94 -35.21 -18.54
N ASN A 153 61.84 -36.11 -18.18
CA ASN A 153 63.26 -35.78 -18.12
C ASN A 153 64.05 -37.03 -18.50
N GLY A 154 64.78 -36.97 -19.61
CA GLY A 154 65.67 -38.03 -20.03
C GLY A 154 66.04 -38.01 -21.52
N SER A 155 66.88 -37.05 -21.89
CA SER A 155 68.06 -37.22 -22.76
C SER A 155 67.96 -38.06 -24.06
N ASN A 156 68.27 -37.44 -25.21
CA ASN A 156 69.27 -38.01 -26.12
C ASN A 156 69.82 -36.99 -27.12
N ALA A 157 71.17 -36.94 -27.14
CA ALA A 157 72.12 -36.57 -28.20
C ALA A 157 71.97 -35.23 -28.94
#